data_AF-A0A923V440-F1
#
_entry.id   AF-A0A923V440-F1
#
_cell.length_a   1.000
_cell.length_b   1.000
_cell.length_c   1.000
_cell.angle_alpha   90.00
_cell.angle_beta   90.00
_cell.angle_gamma   90.00
#
_symmetry.space_group_name_H-M   'P 1'
#
loop_
_entity.id
_entity.type
_entity.pdbx_description
1 polymer ?
#
loop_
_entity_poly.entity_id
_entity_poly.type
_entity_poly.pdbx_seq_one_letter_code
_entity_poly.pdbx_strand_id
1 'polypeptide(L)'
;LDQLGDLRIESNLEYRYKLLDKFFGATLKGAILLDAGNVWNLTSADGPEKKINLGKIGQQIAIGTGMGFRYDVKYFVFRFDIGLKLKDPEFLGGEQWVISKFLAGGKAFKNDYNATHRPDNYRFLQYNFGIGMPF
;
A
#
# COMPACT_ATOMS: atom_id res chain seq x y z
N LEU A 1 14.84 15.40 13.89
CA LEU A 1 13.72 14.46 13.63
C LEU A 1 12.73 15.25 12.80
N ASP A 2 12.80 15.13 11.47
CA ASP A 2 11.83 15.76 10.57
C ASP A 2 10.49 15.08 10.78
N GLN A 3 9.54 15.81 11.34
CA GLN A 3 8.16 15.39 11.42
C GLN A 3 7.53 15.70 10.05
N LEU A 4 7.43 14.69 9.18
CA LEU A 4 6.92 14.79 7.81
C LEU A 4 5.39 15.04 7.72
N GLY A 5 4.78 15.56 8.79
CA GLY A 5 3.33 15.60 8.94
C GLY A 5 2.86 15.98 10.34
N ASP A 6 1.99 16.99 10.42
CA ASP A 6 1.30 17.38 11.65
C ASP A 6 0.08 16.50 11.94
N LEU A 7 -0.58 15.98 10.89
CA LEU A 7 -1.81 15.21 10.97
C LEU A 7 -1.71 13.94 10.10
N ARG A 8 -2.11 12.79 10.65
CA ARG A 8 -2.14 11.51 9.95
C ARG A 8 -3.50 10.85 10.12
N ILE A 9 -4.09 10.38 9.02
CA ILE A 9 -5.33 9.59 9.03
C ILE A 9 -5.08 8.33 8.23
N GLU A 10 -5.44 7.18 8.82
CA GLU A 10 -5.32 5.87 8.20
C GLU A 10 -6.54 5.02 8.55
N SER A 11 -6.99 4.26 7.58
CA SER A 11 -8.00 3.22 7.72
C SER A 11 -7.52 1.95 7.03
N ASN A 12 -7.81 0.82 7.66
CA ASN A 12 -7.50 -0.52 7.17
C ASN A 12 -8.77 -1.37 7.27
N LEU A 13 -9.11 -2.05 6.18
CA LEU A 13 -10.12 -3.08 6.13
C LEU A 13 -9.43 -4.39 5.75
N GLU A 14 -9.64 -5.42 6.55
CA GLU A 14 -9.03 -6.72 6.36
C GLU A 14 -10.10 -7.81 6.43
N TYR A 15 -10.15 -8.67 5.42
CA TYR A 15 -11.00 -9.86 5.40
C TYR A 15 -10.13 -11.11 5.40
N ARG A 16 -10.23 -11.90 6.48
CA ARG A 16 -9.45 -13.14 6.66
C ARG A 16 -10.32 -14.38 6.46
N TYR A 17 -9.77 -15.39 5.80
CA TYR A 17 -10.45 -16.64 5.52
C TYR A 17 -9.49 -17.84 5.58
N LYS A 18 -10.02 -19.02 5.86
CA LYS A 18 -9.26 -20.28 5.79
C LYS A 18 -9.32 -20.79 4.35
N LEU A 19 -8.15 -20.95 3.72
CA LEU A 19 -8.04 -21.48 2.36
C LEU A 19 -8.09 -23.00 2.36
N LEU A 20 -7.16 -23.62 3.09
CA LEU A 20 -7.01 -25.07 3.15
C LEU A 20 -6.70 -25.51 4.57
N ASP A 21 -7.22 -26.67 4.94
CA ASP A 21 -6.93 -27.32 6.21
C ASP A 21 -6.21 -28.64 5.97
N LYS A 22 -5.24 -28.96 6.84
CA LYS A 22 -4.36 -30.14 6.73
C LYS A 22 -3.59 -30.24 5.41
N PHE A 23 -3.36 -29.12 4.73
CA PHE A 23 -2.54 -29.07 3.52
C PHE A 23 -1.06 -29.27 3.88
N PHE A 24 -0.52 -30.43 3.52
CA PHE A 24 0.81 -30.89 3.96
C PHE A 24 1.02 -30.82 5.49
N GLY A 25 -0.02 -31.14 6.26
CA GLY A 25 0.05 -31.17 7.73
C GLY A 25 -0.01 -29.79 8.41
N ALA A 26 -0.44 -28.76 7.68
CA ALA A 26 -0.54 -27.39 8.15
C ALA A 26 -1.79 -26.68 7.63
N THR A 27 -2.10 -25.53 8.22
CA THR A 27 -3.27 -24.73 7.84
C THR A 27 -2.84 -23.55 6.98
N LEU A 28 -3.47 -23.40 5.82
CA LEU A 28 -3.28 -22.24 4.95
C LEU A 28 -4.44 -21.27 5.13
N LYS A 29 -4.11 -20.02 5.45
CA LYS A 29 -5.05 -18.91 5.63
C LYS A 29 -4.75 -17.83 4.59
N GLY A 30 -5.80 -17.16 4.14
CA GLY A 30 -5.74 -16.01 3.25
C GLY A 30 -6.27 -14.76 3.93
N ALA A 31 -5.82 -13.61 3.45
CA ALA A 31 -6.33 -12.30 3.80
C ALA A 31 -6.44 -11.43 2.54
N ILE A 32 -7.46 -10.59 2.47
CA ILE A 32 -7.55 -9.47 1.52
C ILE A 32 -7.57 -8.20 2.33
N LEU A 33 -6.83 -7.20 1.88
CA LEU A 33 -6.62 -5.93 2.57
C LEU A 33 -7.03 -4.76 1.67
N LEU A 34 -7.59 -3.72 2.27
CA LEU A 34 -7.84 -2.42 1.66
C LEU A 34 -7.41 -1.35 2.66
N ASP A 35 -6.45 -0.53 2.26
CA ASP A 35 -5.89 0.55 3.05
C ASP A 35 -6.21 1.89 2.40
N ALA A 36 -6.56 2.88 3.23
CA ALA A 36 -6.67 4.25 2.78
C ALA A 36 -6.10 5.19 3.82
N GLY A 37 -5.29 6.16 3.39
CA GLY A 37 -4.70 7.10 4.32
C GLY A 37 -3.84 8.16 3.66
N ASN A 38 -3.47 9.16 4.45
CA ASN A 38 -2.47 10.14 4.08
C ASN A 38 -1.91 10.85 5.32
N VAL A 39 -0.82 11.57 5.11
CA VAL A 39 -0.19 12.47 6.09
C VAL A 39 -0.25 13.89 5.53
N TRP A 40 -0.61 14.84 6.38
CA TRP A 40 -0.75 16.26 6.04
C TRP A 40 -0.03 17.14 7.04
N ASN A 41 0.30 18.34 6.58
CA ASN A 41 0.68 19.46 7.43
C ASN A 41 -0.56 20.32 7.75
N LEU A 42 -0.59 20.91 8.94
CA LEU A 42 -1.61 21.88 9.33
C LEU A 42 -1.28 23.27 8.76
N THR A 43 0.01 23.54 8.58
CA THR A 43 0.51 24.77 7.96
C THR A 43 0.90 24.54 6.49
N SER A 44 1.05 25.62 5.73
CA SER A 44 1.50 25.57 4.34
C SER A 44 3.03 25.68 4.21
N ALA A 45 3.78 25.51 5.29
CA ALA A 45 5.24 25.78 5.31
C ALA A 45 6.00 24.93 4.28
N ASP A 46 5.57 23.68 4.06
CA ASP A 46 6.19 22.74 3.12
C ASP A 46 5.45 22.63 1.78
N GLY A 47 4.61 23.62 1.45
CA GLY A 47 3.86 23.67 0.20
C GLY A 47 2.34 23.52 0.39
N PRO A 48 1.52 24.19 -0.45
CA PRO A 48 0.06 24.15 -0.35
C PRO A 48 -0.54 22.76 -0.60
N GLU A 49 0.15 21.87 -1.33
CA GLU A 49 -0.28 20.51 -1.66
C GLU A 49 -0.20 19.55 -0.46
N LYS A 50 0.76 19.76 0.45
CA LYS A 50 0.92 18.96 1.68
C LYS A 50 -0.03 19.38 2.80
N LYS A 51 -0.62 20.57 2.69
CA LYS A 51 -1.60 21.05 3.66
C LYS A 51 -2.92 20.30 3.52
N ILE A 52 -3.55 20.00 4.66
CA ILE A 52 -4.90 19.42 4.64
C ILE A 52 -5.91 20.37 3.96
N ASN A 53 -6.65 19.84 2.98
CA ASN A 53 -7.74 20.54 2.32
C ASN A 53 -9.01 19.68 2.40
N LEU A 54 -9.92 20.04 3.31
CA LEU A 54 -11.16 19.29 3.53
C LEU A 54 -12.03 19.20 2.27
N GLY A 55 -12.01 20.20 1.39
CA GLY A 55 -12.75 20.18 0.11
C GLY A 55 -12.13 19.25 -0.94
N LYS A 56 -10.87 18.84 -0.75
CA LYS A 56 -10.13 17.92 -1.64
C LYS A 56 -9.67 16.66 -0.93
N ILE A 57 -10.20 16.37 0.27
CA ILE A 57 -9.69 15.28 1.11
C ILE A 57 -9.70 13.93 0.39
N GLY A 58 -10.74 13.66 -0.41
CA GLY A 58 -10.82 12.46 -1.24
C GLY A 58 -9.68 12.35 -2.26
N GLN A 59 -9.17 13.46 -2.80
CA GLN A 59 -8.03 13.49 -3.72
C GLN A 59 -6.68 13.35 -3.02
N GLN A 60 -6.60 13.75 -1.75
CA GLN A 60 -5.38 13.68 -0.95
C GLN A 60 -5.17 12.32 -0.28
N ILE A 61 -6.17 11.44 -0.27
CA ILE A 61 -6.07 10.10 0.32
C ILE A 61 -5.44 9.12 -0.69
N ALA A 62 -4.38 8.44 -0.28
CA ALA A 62 -3.84 7.28 -0.96
C ALA A 62 -4.72 6.06 -0.68
N ILE A 63 -4.85 5.17 -1.67
CA ILE A 63 -5.61 3.91 -1.53
C ILE A 63 -4.74 2.77 -2.01
N GLY A 64 -4.59 1.74 -1.19
CA GLY A 64 -3.90 0.50 -1.50
C GLY A 64 -4.80 -0.70 -1.28
N THR A 65 -4.55 -1.79 -1.98
CA THR A 65 -5.14 -3.09 -1.67
C THR A 65 -4.04 -4.14 -1.58
N GLY A 66 -4.30 -5.25 -0.90
CA GLY A 66 -3.34 -6.32 -0.80
C GLY A 66 -3.99 -7.67 -0.59
N MET A 67 -3.15 -8.69 -0.67
CA MET A 67 -3.49 -10.05 -0.30
C MET A 67 -2.35 -10.64 0.52
N GLY A 68 -2.73 -11.41 1.54
CA GLY A 68 -1.81 -12.08 2.44
C GLY A 68 -2.07 -13.57 2.48
N PHE A 69 -1.01 -14.36 2.57
CA PHE A 69 -1.08 -15.79 2.86
C PHE A 69 -0.33 -16.09 4.14
N ARG A 70 -0.92 -16.93 4.96
CA ARG A 70 -0.35 -17.39 6.22
C ARG A 70 -0.40 -18.92 6.27
N TYR A 71 0.77 -19.53 6.30
CA TYR A 71 0.92 -20.98 6.39
C TYR A 71 1.42 -21.37 7.78
N ASP A 72 0.52 -21.95 8.57
CA ASP A 72 0.75 -22.32 9.96
C ASP A 72 1.25 -23.77 10.05
N VAL A 73 2.57 -23.97 10.15
CA VAL A 73 3.18 -25.28 10.45
C VAL A 73 3.43 -25.41 11.96
N LYS A 74 3.74 -26.63 12.43
CA LYS A 74 3.76 -26.95 13.87
C LYS A 74 4.60 -26.00 14.74
N TYR A 75 5.76 -25.57 14.27
CA TYR A 75 6.69 -24.72 15.03
C TYR A 75 6.96 -23.35 14.38
N PHE A 76 6.45 -23.13 13.16
CA PHE A 76 6.72 -21.92 12.39
C PHE A 76 5.47 -21.43 11.68
N VAL A 77 5.43 -20.14 11.38
CA VAL A 77 4.42 -19.51 10.55
C VAL A 77 5.14 -18.81 9.42
N PHE A 78 4.78 -19.17 8.19
CA PHE A 78 5.24 -18.45 6.99
C PHE A 78 4.19 -17.44 6.58
N ARG A 79 4.64 -16.23 6.25
CA ARG A 79 3.79 -15.14 5.77
C ARG A 79 4.30 -14.65 4.44
N PHE A 80 3.38 -14.50 3.51
CA PHE A 80 3.63 -13.85 2.24
C PHE A 80 2.53 -12.83 2.00
N ASP A 81 2.91 -11.57 1.95
CA ASP A 81 1.99 -10.45 1.78
C ASP A 81 2.40 -9.68 0.52
N ILE A 82 1.42 -9.31 -0.29
CA ILE A 82 1.61 -8.46 -1.46
C ILE A 82 0.58 -7.34 -1.44
N GLY A 83 1.07 -6.10 -1.57
CA GLY A 83 0.29 -4.88 -1.65
C GLY A 83 0.45 -4.22 -3.03
N LEU A 84 -0.63 -3.62 -3.51
CA LEU A 84 -0.75 -2.92 -4.77
C LEU A 84 -1.33 -1.53 -4.51
N LYS A 85 -0.63 -0.50 -5.00
CA LYS A 85 -1.15 0.87 -5.02
C LYS A 85 -2.32 0.98 -6.00
N LEU A 86 -3.49 1.41 -5.53
CA LEU A 86 -4.64 1.69 -6.37
C LEU A 86 -4.70 3.18 -6.75
N LYS A 87 -4.48 4.04 -5.75
CA LYS A 87 -4.52 5.49 -5.87
C LYS A 87 -3.34 6.13 -5.16
N ASP A 88 -2.66 7.05 -5.86
CA ASP A 88 -1.51 7.79 -5.34
C ASP A 88 -1.78 9.32 -5.43
N PRO A 89 -1.84 10.04 -4.30
CA PRO A 89 -2.18 11.47 -4.26
C PRO A 89 -1.04 12.37 -4.75
N GLU A 90 0.15 11.82 -5.05
CA GLU A 90 1.25 12.53 -5.71
C GLU A 90 0.86 13.07 -7.09
N PHE A 91 -0.07 12.39 -7.78
CA PHE A 91 -0.56 12.81 -9.10
C PHE A 91 -1.83 13.66 -9.01
N LEU A 92 -2.25 14.24 -10.13
CA LEU A 92 -3.41 15.12 -10.22
C LEU A 92 -4.55 14.50 -11.03
N GLY A 93 -5.78 14.73 -10.59
CA GLY A 93 -6.99 14.31 -11.32
C GLY A 93 -7.06 12.79 -11.53
N GLY A 94 -7.36 12.36 -12.76
CA GLY A 94 -7.49 10.94 -13.11
C GLY A 94 -6.18 10.15 -12.98
N GLU A 95 -5.04 10.81 -13.11
CA GLU A 95 -3.70 10.20 -13.03
C GLU A 95 -3.37 9.64 -11.64
N GLN A 96 -4.15 10.02 -10.63
CA GLN A 96 -4.08 9.46 -9.28
C GLN A 96 -4.38 7.96 -9.27
N TRP A 97 -5.21 7.46 -10.17
CA TRP A 97 -5.54 6.03 -10.26
C TRP A 97 -4.44 5.24 -10.96
N VAL A 98 -3.32 5.08 -10.25
CA VAL A 98 -2.10 4.44 -10.73
C VAL A 98 -2.29 2.95 -11.09
N ILE A 99 -3.37 2.33 -10.62
CA ILE A 99 -3.77 0.98 -11.06
C ILE A 99 -3.93 0.89 -12.59
N SER A 100 -4.48 1.93 -13.22
CA SER A 100 -4.64 1.95 -14.68
C SER A 100 -3.28 1.86 -15.40
N LYS A 101 -2.27 2.55 -14.87
CA LYS A 101 -0.88 2.54 -15.36
C LYS A 101 -0.22 1.19 -15.16
N PHE A 102 -0.49 0.54 -14.02
CA PHE A 102 -0.03 -0.82 -13.75
C PHE A 102 -0.63 -1.82 -14.75
N LEU A 103 -1.95 -1.77 -14.97
CA LEU A 103 -2.66 -2.66 -15.90
C LEU A 103 -2.27 -2.44 -17.37
N ALA A 104 -1.89 -1.21 -17.74
CA ALA A 104 -1.31 -0.88 -19.04
C ALA A 104 0.15 -1.36 -19.21
N GLY A 105 0.70 -2.09 -18.23
CA GLY A 105 2.02 -2.70 -18.27
C GLY A 105 3.10 -1.96 -17.48
N GLY A 106 2.85 -0.71 -17.05
CA GLY A 106 3.66 0.04 -16.08
C GLY A 106 5.10 0.40 -16.48
N LYS A 107 5.70 -0.23 -17.50
CA LYS A 107 7.11 -0.05 -17.88
C LYS A 107 7.39 1.37 -18.38
N ALA A 108 6.59 1.86 -19.33
CA ALA A 108 6.75 3.21 -19.88
C ALA A 108 6.63 4.27 -18.77
N PHE A 109 5.53 4.21 -18.00
CA PHE A 109 5.32 5.10 -16.86
C PHE A 109 6.47 5.09 -15.85
N LYS A 110 6.99 3.91 -15.48
CA LYS A 110 8.12 3.82 -14.56
C LYS A 110 9.39 4.43 -15.14
N ASN A 111 9.66 4.22 -16.42
CA ASN A 111 10.83 4.82 -17.06
C ASN A 111 10.74 6.34 -17.05
N ASP A 112 9.58 6.89 -17.38
CA ASP A 112 9.34 8.34 -17.40
C ASP A 112 9.43 8.93 -15.98
N TYR A 113 8.79 8.29 -14.99
CA TYR A 113 8.86 8.72 -13.59
C TYR A 113 10.31 8.68 -13.08
N ASN A 114 11.02 7.57 -13.31
CA ASN A 114 12.38 7.39 -12.84
C ASN A 114 13.38 8.28 -13.59
N ALA A 115 13.03 8.86 -14.74
CA ALA A 115 13.89 9.83 -15.43
C ALA A 115 13.97 11.17 -14.66
N THR A 116 12.89 11.54 -13.96
CA THR A 116 12.76 12.84 -13.28
C THR A 116 12.84 12.76 -11.76
N HIS A 117 12.69 11.58 -11.15
CA HIS A 117 12.63 11.40 -9.69
C HIS A 117 13.82 10.63 -9.10
N ARG A 118 14.93 10.45 -9.84
CA ARG A 118 16.11 9.77 -9.29
C ARG A 118 16.62 10.47 -8.03
N PRO A 119 17.01 9.71 -6.98
CA PRO A 119 17.25 8.26 -6.96
C PRO A 119 16.00 7.39 -6.70
N ASP A 120 14.84 8.00 -6.43
CA ASP A 120 13.62 7.29 -6.07
C ASP A 120 12.96 6.64 -7.30
N ASN A 121 12.54 5.39 -7.13
CA ASN A 121 11.91 4.62 -8.20
C ASN A 121 10.45 4.34 -7.87
N TYR A 122 9.55 4.48 -8.84
CA TYR A 122 8.15 4.18 -8.62
C TYR A 122 7.91 2.67 -8.45
N ARG A 123 7.18 2.30 -7.39
CA ARG A 123 6.77 0.92 -7.09
C ARG A 123 5.27 0.83 -6.98
N PHE A 124 4.66 0.10 -7.90
CA PHE A 124 3.24 -0.28 -7.82
C PHE A 124 2.99 -1.35 -6.76
N LEU A 125 3.93 -2.30 -6.65
CA LEU A 125 3.83 -3.46 -5.79
C LEU A 125 4.84 -3.38 -4.64
N GLN A 126 4.36 -3.73 -3.46
CA GLN A 126 5.17 -4.05 -2.29
C GLN A 126 4.92 -5.50 -1.93
N TYR A 127 5.95 -6.22 -1.53
CA TYR A 127 5.80 -7.58 -1.05
C TYR A 127 6.63 -7.75 0.22
N ASN A 128 6.17 -8.63 1.09
CA ASN A 128 6.84 -9.00 2.31
C ASN A 128 6.82 -10.52 2.43
N PHE A 129 7.93 -11.08 2.88
CA PHE A 129 8.02 -12.47 3.29
C PHE A 129 8.55 -12.53 4.72
N GLY A 130 7.88 -13.30 5.57
CA GLY A 130 8.22 -13.44 6.97
C GLY A 130 8.16 -14.88 7.45
N ILE A 131 9.04 -15.21 8.39
CA ILE A 131 9.03 -16.47 9.14
C ILE A 131 8.95 -16.10 10.62
N GLY A 132 8.03 -16.70 11.35
CA GLY A 132 7.85 -16.44 12.78
C GLY A 132 7.41 -17.70 13.55
N MET A 133 7.20 -17.54 14.85
CA MET A 133 6.66 -18.59 15.72
C MET A 133 5.13 -18.50 15.76
N PRO A 134 4.42 -19.63 15.93
CA PRO A 134 2.98 -19.61 16.19
C PRO A 134 2.74 -19.04 17.60
N PHE A 135 1.88 -18.02 17.69
CA PHE A 135 1.33 -17.48 18.93
C PHE A 135 -0.19 -17.66 18.93
#